data_AF-A0A2E8EUJ7-F1
#
_entry.id   AF-A0A2E8EUJ7-F1
#
_cell.length_a   1.000
_cell.length_b   1.000
_cell.length_c   1.000
_cell.angle_alpha   90.00
_cell.angle_beta   90.00
_cell.angle_gamma   90.00
#
_symmetry.space_group_name_H-M   'P 1'
#
loop_
_entity.id
_entity.type
_entity.pdbx_description
1 polymer ?
#
loop_
_entity_poly.entity_id
_entity_poly.type
_entity_poly.pdbx_seq_one_letter_code
_entity_poly.pdbx_strand_id
1 'polypeptide(L)' 'MKNKTKRKIPEVIIRGGKPTAVILDIKEYQDMLEHLEDLEDLKTLEKQRKKPLKFRKLDDFLQEHHLRV' A
#
# COMPACT_ATOMS: atom_id res chain seq x y z
N MET A 1 1.94 19.55 7.23
CA MET A 1 1.56 18.51 8.21
C MET A 1 0.15 18.04 7.87
N LYS A 2 -0.03 16.82 7.35
CA LYS A 2 -1.36 16.31 7.00
C LYS A 2 -2.18 16.19 8.29
N ASN A 3 -3.28 16.93 8.40
CA ASN A 3 -4.20 16.87 9.53
C ASN A 3 -4.66 15.42 9.70
N LYS A 4 -4.36 14.80 10.84
CA LYS A 4 -4.97 13.53 11.24
C LYS A 4 -6.45 13.81 11.48
N THR A 5 -7.26 13.68 10.43
CA THR A 5 -8.71 13.62 10.55
C THR A 5 -9.03 12.56 11.59
N LYS A 6 -9.79 12.93 12.63
CA LYS A 6 -10.29 11.97 13.63
C LYS A 6 -10.92 10.82 12.84
N ARG A 7 -10.31 9.62 12.90
CA ARG A 7 -10.87 8.40 12.27
C ARG A 7 -12.30 8.28 12.76
N LYS A 8 -13.26 8.33 11.85
CA LYS A 8 -14.66 8.16 12.22
C LYS A 8 -14.81 6.72 12.67
N ILE A 9 -15.64 6.50 13.70
CA ILE A 9 -15.96 5.14 14.13
C ILE A 9 -16.77 4.53 12.97
N PRO A 10 -16.35 3.40 12.38
CA PRO A 10 -17.07 2.77 11.29
C PRO A 10 -18.46 2.34 11.73
N GLU A 11 -19.46 2.53 10.87
CA GLU A 11 -20.82 2.04 11.14
C GLU A 11 -20.96 0.59 10.67
N VAL A 12 -21.67 -0.23 11.44
CA VAL A 12 -21.84 -1.67 11.14
C VAL A 12 -23.29 -1.95 10.76
N ILE A 13 -23.49 -2.61 9.62
CA ILE A 13 -24.81 -3.05 9.15
C ILE A 13 -25.11 -4.44 9.71
N ILE A 14 -26.20 -4.53 10.47
CA ILE A 14 -26.73 -5.78 11.04
C ILE A 14 -27.89 -6.29 10.18
N ARG A 15 -27.87 -7.58 9.79
CA ARG A 15 -28.99 -8.27 9.14
C ARG A 15 -29.28 -9.58 9.86
N GLY A 16 -30.56 -9.83 10.21
CA GLY A 16 -30.96 -11.04 10.95
C GLY A 16 -30.28 -11.18 12.32
N GLY A 17 -29.99 -10.05 12.99
CA GLY A 17 -29.26 -10.03 14.27
C GLY A 17 -27.76 -10.28 14.16
N LYS A 18 -27.19 -10.42 12.95
CA LYS A 18 -25.76 -10.65 12.72
C LYS A 18 -25.10 -9.49 11.97
N PRO A 19 -23.86 -9.09 12.34
CA PRO A 19 -23.07 -8.15 11.55
C PRO A 19 -22.79 -8.70 10.15
N THR A 20 -23.01 -7.89 9.12
CA THR A 20 -22.88 -8.32 7.72
C THR A 20 -22.04 -7.39 6.85
N ALA A 21 -21.95 -6.11 7.17
CA ALA A 21 -21.13 -5.16 6.45
C ALA A 21 -20.71 -3.99 7.36
N VAL A 22 -19.74 -3.20 6.89
CA VAL A 22 -19.26 -1.98 7.53
C VAL A 22 -19.29 -0.85 6.51
N ILE A 23 -19.74 0.33 6.93
CA ILE A 23 -19.70 1.55 6.12
C ILE A 23 -18.44 2.32 6.52
N LEU A 24 -17.62 2.62 5.52
CA LEU A 24 -16.36 3.34 5.65
C LEU A 24 -16.37 4.55 4.72
N ASP A 25 -15.63 5.60 5.08
CA ASP A 25 -15.30 6.65 4.13
C ASP A 25 -14.46 6.04 3.00
N ILE A 26 -14.74 6.44 1.75
CA ILE A 26 -14.03 5.88 0.60
C ILE A 26 -12.51 6.13 0.66
N LYS A 27 -12.09 7.27 1.24
CA LYS A 27 -10.66 7.56 1.43
C LYS A 27 -10.05 6.65 2.47
N GLU A 28 -10.76 6.39 3.58
CA GLU A 28 -10.27 5.46 4.60
C GLU A 28 -10.12 4.04 4.02
N TYR A 29 -11.05 3.60 3.17
CA TYR A 29 -10.93 2.32 2.48
C TYR A 29 -9.73 2.28 1.53
N GLN A 30 -9.50 3.33 0.74
CA GLN A 30 -8.35 3.42 -0.16
C GLN A 30 -7.02 3.43 0.60
N ASP A 31 -6.92 4.22 1.67
CA ASP A 31 -5.74 4.24 2.53
C ASP A 31 -5.49 2.86 3.16
N MET A 32 -6.54 2.12 3.52
CA MET A 32 -6.39 0.75 4.02
C MET A 32 -5.79 -0.20 2.97
N LEU A 33 -6.17 -0.06 1.70
CA LEU A 33 -5.60 -0.85 0.61
C LEU A 33 -4.13 -0.49 0.37
N GLU A 34 -3.79 0.80 0.33
CA GLU A 34 -2.40 1.28 0.17
C GLU A 34 -1.49 0.72 1.28
N HIS A 35 -1.93 0.75 2.54
CA HIS A 35 -1.15 0.18 3.64
C HIS A 35 -0.99 -1.34 3.55
N LEU A 36 -1.95 -2.07 2.95
CA LEU A 36 -1.79 -3.51 2.73
C LEU A 36 -0.72 -3.79 1.68
N GLU A 37 -0.69 -3.01 0.60
CA GLU A 37 0.35 -3.08 -0.44
C GLU A 37 1.73 -2.72 0.12
N ASP A 38 1.83 -1.63 0.91
CA ASP A 38 3.07 -1.24 1.59
C ASP A 38 3.66 -2.37 2.44
N LEU A 39 2.81 -3.13 3.15
CA LEU A 39 3.26 -4.27 3.96
C LEU A 39 3.81 -5.42 3.10
N GLU A 40 3.28 -5.62 1.89
CA GLU A 40 3.79 -6.60 0.95
C GLU A 40 5.11 -6.16 0.31
N ASP A 41 5.21 -4.87 -0.02
CA ASP A 41 6.44 -4.27 -0.53
C ASP A 41 7.59 -4.36 0.49
N LEU A 42 7.31 -4.06 1.77
CA LEU A 42 8.28 -4.21 2.84
C LEU A 42 8.77 -5.66 2.96
N LYS A 43 7.86 -6.65 2.90
CA LYS A 43 8.26 -8.08 2.91
C LYS A 43 9.12 -8.43 1.69
N THR A 44 8.84 -7.84 0.54
CA THR A 44 9.63 -8.04 -0.68
C THR A 44 11.04 -7.45 -0.51
N LEU A 45 11.17 -6.24 0.02
CA LEU A 45 12.46 -5.61 0.32
C LEU A 45 13.26 -6.43 1.34
N GLU A 46 12.63 -6.95 2.39
CA GLU A 46 13.27 -7.82 3.37
C GLU A 46 13.81 -9.10 2.73
N LYS A 47 13.05 -9.74 1.82
CA LYS A 47 13.52 -10.91 1.07
C LYS A 47 14.71 -10.57 0.19
N GLN A 48 14.69 -9.42 -0.48
CA GLN A 48 15.79 -8.96 -1.33
C GLN A 48 17.07 -8.69 -0.52
N ARG A 49 16.95 -8.08 0.68
CA ARG A 49 18.08 -7.83 1.59
C ARG A 49 18.82 -9.09 2.05
N LYS A 50 18.19 -10.27 2.00
CA LYS A 50 18.82 -11.55 2.38
C LYS A 50 19.83 -12.06 1.34
N LYS A 51 19.84 -11.51 0.13
CA LYS A 51 20.78 -11.89 -0.95
C LYS A 51 21.66 -10.70 -1.30
N PRO A 52 22.92 -10.91 -1.73
CA PRO A 52 23.75 -9.83 -2.25
C PRO A 52 23.06 -9.17 -3.45
N LEU A 53 22.77 -7.87 -3.33
CA LEU A 53 22.14 -7.10 -4.41
C LEU A 53 23.20 -6.68 -5.42
N LYS A 54 22.83 -6.73 -6.71
CA LYS A 54 23.62 -6.15 -7.79
C LYS A 54 22.99 -4.81 -8.16
N PHE A 55 23.80 -3.76 -8.14
CA PHE A 55 23.37 -2.42 -8.52
C PHE A 55 24.00 -2.08 -9.87
N ARG A 56 23.30 -1.25 -10.65
CA ARG A 56 23.80 -0.65 -11.89
C ARG A 56 23.43 0.82 -11.93
N LYS A 57 24.12 1.63 -12.73
CA LYS A 57 23.74 3.04 -12.89
C LYS A 57 22.39 3.14 -13.59
N LEU A 58 21.64 4.18 -13.25
CA LEU A 58 20.35 4.44 -13.90
C LEU A 58 20.54 4.72 -15.39
N ASP A 59 21.59 5.45 -15.77
CA ASP A 59 21.89 5.74 -17.17
C ASP A 59 22.09 4.45 -17.99
N ASP A 60 22.84 3.48 -17.43
CA ASP A 60 23.06 2.17 -18.08
C ASP A 60 21.73 1.40 -18.26
N PHE A 61 20.84 1.45 -17.25
CA PHE A 61 19.50 0.86 -17.33
C PHE A 61 18.66 1.51 -18.44
N LEU A 62 18.63 2.85 -18.49
CA LEU A 62 17.80 3.60 -19.42
C LEU A 62 18.26 3.40 -20.87
N GLN A 63 19.59 3.33 -21.09
CA GLN A 63 20.17 3.07 -22.39
C GLN A 63 19.83 1.67 -22.92
N GLU A 64 19.88 0.63 -22.08
CA GLU A 64 19.49 -0.74 -22.45
C GLU A 64 18.02 -0.83 -22.85
N HIS A 65 17.14 -0.14 -22.11
CA HIS A 65 15.69 -0.21 -22.30
C HIS A 65 15.13 0.86 -23.26
N HIS A 66 15.99 1.70 -23.86
CA HIS A 66 15.60 2.80 -24.77
C HIS A 66 14.57 3.76 -24.16
N LEU A 67 14.62 3.93 -22.84
CA LEU A 67 13.72 4.82 -22.10
C LEU A 67 14.34 6.23 -22.05
N ARG A 68 13.49 7.26 -22.14
CA ARG A 68 13.88 8.67 -21.96
C ARG A 68 13.15 9.22 -20.74
N VAL A 69 13.87 10.01 -19.95
CA VAL A 69 13.34 10.74 -18.79
C VAL A 69 13.10 12.19 -19.18
#